data_AF-A0A524PPP9-F1
#
_entry.id   AF-A0A524PPP9-F1
#
_cell.length_a   1.000
_cell.length_b   1.000
_cell.length_c   1.000
_cell.angle_alpha   90.00
_cell.angle_beta   90.00
_cell.angle_gamma   90.00
#
_symmetry.space_group_name_H-M   'P 1'
#
loop_
_entity.id
_entity.type
_entity.pdbx_description
1 polymer ?
#
loop_
_entity_poly.entity_id
_entity_poly.type
_entity_poly.pdbx_seq_one_letter_code
_entity_poly.pdbx_strand_id
1 'polypeptide(L)'
;MAAAKDKLFPPVFKLSSGKGIPVIGIIIASILATILVSVNYTKGLVKMFSFIIMLSTLSCLLPYLFSSISEIALLLNKKKSYNRKRLIGAICISIPAFLYSFWAITGLVYEVIIWGAVLLSAGIPVYLYLKFYKGDK
;
A
#
# COMPACT_ATOMS: atom_id res chain seq x y z
N MET A 1 -7.99 10.80 7.06
CA MET A 1 -7.60 10.21 5.75
C MET A 1 -7.57 11.30 4.69
N ALA A 2 -6.40 11.60 4.11
CA ALA A 2 -6.26 12.54 2.99
C ALA A 2 -6.81 11.96 1.67
N ALA A 3 -6.58 10.67 1.41
CA ALA A 3 -7.04 9.99 0.18
C ALA A 3 -8.57 10.04 -0.06
N ALA A 4 -9.39 9.97 1.00
CA ALA A 4 -10.85 10.14 0.90
C ALA A 4 -11.28 11.61 0.65
N LYS A 5 -10.46 12.59 1.06
CA LYS A 5 -10.65 14.00 0.71
C LYS A 5 -10.27 14.25 -0.76
N ASP A 6 -9.26 13.55 -1.26
CA ASP A 6 -8.78 13.64 -2.64
C ASP A 6 -9.60 12.79 -3.64
N LYS A 7 -10.76 12.26 -3.21
CA LYS A 7 -11.66 11.40 -4.02
C LYS A 7 -11.00 10.12 -4.55
N LEU A 8 -9.96 9.63 -3.87
CA LEU A 8 -9.25 8.39 -4.21
C LEU A 8 -9.79 7.17 -3.43
N PHE A 9 -10.76 7.36 -2.54
CA PHE A 9 -11.36 6.30 -1.72
C PHE A 9 -12.89 6.45 -1.65
N PRO A 10 -13.68 5.35 -1.50
CA PRO A 10 -15.13 5.43 -1.54
C PRO A 10 -15.68 6.42 -0.49
N PRO A 11 -16.76 7.16 -0.79
CA PRO A 11 -17.27 8.22 0.08
C PRO A 11 -17.67 7.71 1.47
N VAL A 12 -17.96 6.41 1.61
CA VAL A 12 -18.21 5.73 2.88
C VAL A 12 -17.03 5.81 3.87
N PHE A 13 -15.79 5.96 3.38
CA PHE A 13 -14.60 6.16 4.23
C PHE A 13 -14.36 7.63 4.63
N LYS A 14 -15.15 8.56 4.07
CA LYS A 14 -15.15 9.98 4.48
C LYS A 14 -15.99 10.20 5.74
N LEU A 15 -16.95 9.31 6.00
CA LEU A 15 -17.79 9.33 7.20
C LEU A 15 -16.91 9.08 8.42
N SER A 16 -16.82 10.11 9.25
CA SER A 16 -16.06 10.11 10.48
C SER A 16 -16.98 10.48 11.62
N SER A 17 -16.84 9.80 12.76
CA SER A 17 -17.63 10.13 13.95
C SER A 17 -17.31 11.55 14.42
N GLY A 18 -18.13 12.14 15.28
CA GLY A 18 -17.97 13.53 15.79
C GLY A 18 -16.60 13.83 16.43
N LYS A 19 -15.78 12.81 16.71
CA LYS A 19 -14.40 12.89 17.19
C LYS A 19 -13.32 12.66 16.11
N GLY A 20 -13.66 12.63 14.82
CA GLY A 20 -12.69 12.44 13.73
C GLY A 20 -12.24 10.99 13.49
N ILE A 21 -12.91 10.01 14.10
CA ILE A 21 -12.59 8.58 13.99
C ILE A 21 -13.34 7.94 12.79
N PRO A 22 -12.65 7.32 11.82
CA PRO A 22 -13.28 6.64 10.69
C PRO A 22 -13.81 5.25 11.09
N VAL A 23 -14.99 5.20 11.71
CA VAL A 23 -15.59 3.97 12.27
C VAL A 23 -15.77 2.87 11.23
N ILE A 24 -16.25 3.22 10.03
CA ILE A 24 -16.47 2.27 8.93
C ILE A 24 -15.14 1.63 8.48
N GLY A 25 -14.05 2.39 8.46
CA GLY A 25 -12.73 1.87 8.11
C GLY A 25 -12.21 0.85 9.12
N ILE A 26 -12.47 1.08 10.42
CA ILE A 26 -12.09 0.14 11.49
C ILE A 26 -12.87 -1.17 11.34
N ILE A 27 -14.19 -1.10 11.14
CA ILE A 27 -15.04 -2.29 10.99
C ILE A 27 -14.59 -3.14 9.79
N ILE A 28 -14.35 -2.51 8.64
CA ILE A 28 -13.89 -3.22 7.43
C ILE A 28 -12.51 -3.85 7.67
N ALA A 29 -11.58 -3.11 8.28
CA ALA A 29 -10.25 -3.64 8.61
C ALA A 29 -10.32 -4.84 9.57
N SER A 30 -11.19 -4.78 10.59
CA SER A 30 -11.41 -5.89 11.51
C SER A 30 -11.98 -7.12 10.80
N ILE A 31 -13.00 -6.95 9.95
CA ILE A 31 -13.58 -8.07 9.18
C ILE A 31 -12.51 -8.71 8.27
N LEU A 32 -11.75 -7.90 7.54
CA LEU A 32 -10.67 -8.39 6.67
C LEU A 32 -9.59 -9.12 7.47
N ALA A 33 -9.19 -8.60 8.63
CA ALA A 33 -8.23 -9.24 9.52
C ALA A 33 -8.76 -10.59 10.03
N THR A 34 -10.02 -10.66 10.46
CA THR A 34 -10.65 -11.90 10.90
C THR A 34 -10.67 -12.95 9.78
N ILE A 35 -11.08 -12.57 8.56
CA ILE A 35 -11.09 -13.48 7.41
C ILE A 35 -9.67 -13.99 7.12
N LEU A 36 -8.68 -13.10 7.09
CA LEU A 36 -7.28 -13.46 6.81
C LEU A 36 -6.75 -14.45 7.84
N VAL A 37 -7.10 -14.24 9.12
CA VAL A 37 -6.79 -15.15 10.22
C VAL A 37 -7.50 -16.49 10.02
N SER A 38 -8.80 -16.49 9.74
CA SER A 38 -9.57 -17.73 9.52
C SER A 38 -9.01 -18.57 8.37
N VAL A 39 -8.62 -17.95 7.26
CA VAL A 39 -8.03 -18.66 6.09
C VAL A 39 -6.68 -19.30 6.41
N ASN A 40 -5.92 -18.72 7.34
CA ASN A 40 -4.57 -19.19 7.70
C ASN A 40 -4.52 -20.04 8.98
N TYR A 41 -5.66 -20.24 9.66
CA TYR A 41 -5.75 -20.91 10.95
C TYR A 41 -5.22 -22.36 10.92
N THR A 42 -5.40 -23.07 9.80
CA THR A 42 -5.04 -24.49 9.63
C THR A 42 -3.54 -24.76 9.66
N LYS A 43 -2.66 -23.75 9.50
CA LYS A 43 -1.21 -23.94 9.35
C LYS A 43 -0.41 -23.89 10.66
N GLY A 44 -1.06 -23.66 11.80
CA GLY A 44 -0.44 -23.50 13.12
C GLY A 44 -0.06 -22.06 13.45
N LEU A 45 -0.13 -21.69 14.73
CA LEU A 45 -0.03 -20.29 15.20
C LEU A 45 1.27 -19.59 14.77
N VAL A 46 2.41 -20.28 14.84
CA VAL A 46 3.71 -19.70 14.48
C VAL A 46 3.78 -19.37 12.98
N LYS A 47 3.34 -20.30 12.12
CA LYS A 47 3.34 -20.08 10.66
C LYS A 47 2.41 -18.96 10.26
N MET A 48 1.24 -18.88 10.89
CA MET A 48 0.28 -17.80 10.70
C MET A 48 0.88 -16.44 11.08
N PHE A 49 1.52 -16.35 12.24
CA PHE A 49 2.15 -15.10 12.69
C PHE A 49 3.27 -14.66 11.73
N SER A 50 4.16 -15.58 11.34
CA SER A 50 5.20 -15.30 10.35
C SER A 50 4.61 -14.86 9.00
N PHE A 51 3.53 -15.50 8.55
CA PHE A 51 2.82 -15.13 7.33
C PHE A 51 2.28 -13.69 7.40
N ILE A 52 1.62 -13.31 8.49
CA ILE A 52 1.07 -11.96 8.69
C ILE A 52 2.19 -10.91 8.69
N ILE A 53 3.31 -11.17 9.36
CA ILE A 53 4.47 -10.25 9.37
C ILE A 53 5.04 -10.10 7.95
N MET A 54 5.28 -11.20 7.24
CA MET A 54 5.82 -11.15 5.88
C MET A 54 4.88 -10.40 4.92
N LEU A 55 3.57 -10.63 5.04
CA LEU A 55 2.56 -9.95 4.24
C LEU A 55 2.49 -8.45 4.57
N SER A 56 2.56 -8.09 5.85
CA SER A 56 2.62 -6.70 6.29
C SER A 56 3.89 -6.02 5.77
N THR A 57 5.04 -6.70 5.81
CA THR A 57 6.30 -6.19 5.27
C THR A 57 6.17 -5.93 3.78
N LEU A 58 5.62 -6.88 3.00
CA LEU A 58 5.34 -6.68 1.58
C LEU A 58 4.42 -5.46 1.34
N SER A 59 3.38 -5.30 2.14
CA SER A 59 2.45 -4.17 2.05
C SER A 59 3.11 -2.82 2.36
N CYS A 60 4.18 -2.78 3.15
CA CYS A 60 4.98 -1.58 3.40
C CYS A 60 6.03 -1.34 2.30
N LEU A 61 6.63 -2.42 1.78
CA LEU A 61 7.65 -2.35 0.74
C LEU A 61 7.10 -1.86 -0.60
N LEU A 62 5.87 -2.22 -0.96
CA LEU A 62 5.25 -1.79 -2.21
C LEU A 62 5.15 -0.25 -2.34
N PRO A 63 4.56 0.48 -1.37
CA PRO A 63 4.57 1.94 -1.38
C PRO A 63 5.97 2.54 -1.42
N TYR A 64 6.95 1.93 -0.73
CA TYR A 64 8.35 2.40 -0.76
C TYR A 64 8.99 2.24 -2.14
N LEU A 65 8.73 1.12 -2.82
CA LEU A 65 9.17 0.91 -4.21
C LEU A 65 8.54 1.94 -5.14
N PHE A 66 7.22 2.09 -5.11
CA PHE A 66 6.52 3.06 -5.96
C PHE A 66 6.94 4.50 -5.66
N SER A 67 7.18 4.85 -4.39
CA SER A 67 7.63 6.19 -4.01
C SER A 67 9.05 6.46 -4.51
N SER A 68 9.95 5.49 -4.36
CA SER A 68 11.34 5.61 -4.87
C SER A 68 11.37 5.73 -6.39
N ILE A 69 10.55 4.95 -7.10
CA ILE A 69 10.40 5.05 -8.56
C ILE A 69 9.80 6.41 -8.95
N SER A 70 8.77 6.87 -8.24
CA SER A 70 8.14 8.16 -8.51
C SER A 70 9.11 9.32 -8.31
N GLU A 71 9.95 9.27 -7.28
CA GLU A 71 11.00 10.26 -7.05
C GLU A 71 12.00 10.26 -8.20
N ILE A 72 12.50 9.10 -8.62
CA ILE A 72 13.39 8.97 -9.78
C ILE A 72 12.72 9.48 -11.06
N ALA A 73 11.47 9.12 -11.32
CA ALA A 73 10.71 9.55 -12.49
C ALA A 73 10.48 11.07 -12.51
N LEU A 74 10.18 11.69 -11.35
CA LEU A 74 10.05 13.13 -11.21
C LEU A 74 11.39 13.85 -11.46
N LEU A 75 12.51 13.28 -10.99
CA LEU A 75 13.85 13.80 -11.25
C LEU A 75 14.20 13.76 -12.75
N LEU A 76 13.83 12.68 -13.44
CA LEU A 76 14.05 12.55 -14.89
C LEU A 76 13.20 13.55 -15.70
N ASN A 77 11.94 13.77 -15.30
CA ASN A 77 11.04 14.71 -15.99
C ASN A 77 11.31 16.18 -15.68
N LYS A 78 11.83 16.53 -14.49
CA LYS A 78 12.05 17.93 -14.06
C LYS A 78 13.52 18.36 -14.01
N LYS A 79 14.34 17.89 -14.98
CA LYS A 79 15.77 18.25 -15.13
C LYS A 79 16.10 19.75 -15.07
N LYS A 80 15.13 20.66 -15.23
CA LYS A 80 15.36 22.12 -15.32
C LYS A 80 15.15 22.93 -14.03
N SER A 81 14.53 22.39 -12.97
CA SER A 81 14.09 23.22 -11.82
C SER A 81 14.59 22.78 -10.44
N TYR A 82 15.32 21.67 -10.32
CA TYR A 82 15.77 21.16 -9.03
C TYR A 82 17.21 21.60 -8.73
N ASN A 83 17.41 22.20 -7.55
CA ASN A 83 18.73 22.59 -7.04
C ASN A 83 19.61 21.32 -6.91
N ARG A 84 20.81 21.30 -7.52
CA ARG A 84 21.70 20.11 -7.61
C ARG A 84 21.87 19.37 -6.29
N LYS A 85 21.93 20.09 -5.16
CA LYS A 85 22.04 19.51 -3.81
C LYS A 85 20.84 18.64 -3.42
N ARG A 86 19.63 19.04 -3.79
CA ARG A 86 18.39 18.32 -3.49
C ARG A 86 18.20 17.11 -4.40
N LEU A 87 18.78 17.17 -5.60
CA LEU A 87 18.81 16.07 -6.57
C LEU A 87 19.77 14.95 -6.13
N ILE A 88 20.95 15.30 -5.62
CA ILE A 88 21.91 14.34 -5.04
C ILE A 88 21.33 13.70 -3.78
N GLY A 89 20.71 14.49 -2.88
CA GLY A 89 20.06 13.97 -1.69
C GLY A 89 18.92 12.98 -1.98
N ALA A 90 18.07 13.30 -2.95
CA ALA A 90 17.01 12.41 -3.42
C ALA A 90 17.59 11.08 -3.95
N ILE A 91 18.54 11.14 -4.88
CA ILE A 91 19.17 9.94 -5.45
C ILE A 91 19.87 9.07 -4.39
N CYS A 92 20.58 9.70 -3.45
CA CYS A 92 21.23 8.99 -2.34
C CYS A 92 20.25 8.26 -1.41
N ILE A 93 18.98 8.66 -1.36
CA ILE A 93 17.97 8.02 -0.51
C ILE A 93 17.14 7.02 -1.33
N SER A 94 16.70 7.38 -2.55
CA SER A 94 15.82 6.54 -3.36
C SER A 94 16.53 5.29 -3.88
N ILE A 95 17.82 5.35 -4.23
CA ILE A 95 18.59 4.18 -4.72
C ILE A 95 18.69 3.09 -3.64
N PRO A 96 19.21 3.36 -2.44
CA PRO A 96 19.27 2.34 -1.40
C PRO A 96 17.87 1.91 -0.92
N ALA A 97 16.88 2.80 -0.90
CA ALA A 97 15.50 2.42 -0.58
C ALA A 97 14.92 1.44 -1.61
N PHE A 98 15.17 1.66 -2.90
CA PHE A 98 14.78 0.77 -3.98
C PHE A 98 15.52 -0.57 -3.90
N LEU A 99 16.84 -0.55 -3.75
CA LEU A 99 17.67 -1.76 -3.64
C LEU A 99 17.27 -2.61 -2.42
N TYR A 100 17.07 -1.97 -1.27
CA TYR A 100 16.64 -2.65 -0.06
C TYR A 100 15.27 -3.28 -0.25
N SER A 101 14.32 -2.54 -0.81
CA SER A 101 12.96 -3.05 -1.01
C SER A 101 12.93 -4.20 -2.03
N PHE A 102 13.73 -4.09 -3.11
CA PHE A 102 13.87 -5.16 -4.08
C PHE A 102 14.49 -6.41 -3.47
N TRP A 103 15.58 -6.26 -2.72
CA TRP A 103 16.24 -7.36 -2.00
C TRP A 103 15.30 -8.00 -0.97
N ALA A 104 14.60 -7.20 -0.17
CA ALA A 104 13.67 -7.70 0.84
C ALA A 104 12.50 -8.50 0.23
N ILE A 105 12.04 -8.15 -0.98
CA ILE A 105 11.03 -8.94 -1.69
C ILE A 105 11.56 -10.33 -2.08
N THR A 106 12.84 -10.46 -2.45
CA THR A 106 13.42 -11.77 -2.77
C THR A 106 13.51 -12.71 -1.55
N GLY A 107 13.51 -12.16 -0.33
CA GLY A 107 13.47 -12.94 0.91
C GLY A 107 12.08 -13.42 1.34
N LEU A 108 11.01 -13.04 0.62
CA LEU A 108 9.65 -13.45 0.93
C LEU A 108 9.34 -14.84 0.39
N VAL A 109 8.52 -15.58 1.12
CA VAL A 109 7.97 -16.86 0.66
C VAL A 109 7.00 -16.59 -0.49
N TYR A 110 7.05 -17.41 -1.55
CA TYR A 110 6.18 -17.29 -2.73
C TYR A 110 4.69 -17.17 -2.38
N GLU A 111 4.23 -17.91 -1.38
CA GLU A 111 2.85 -17.86 -0.91
C GLU A 111 2.44 -16.45 -0.45
N VAL A 112 3.32 -15.72 0.24
CA VAL A 112 3.08 -14.34 0.68
C VAL A 112 2.99 -13.40 -0.52
N ILE A 113 3.83 -13.59 -1.54
CA ILE A 113 3.82 -12.77 -2.75
C ILE A 113 2.51 -12.95 -3.50
N ILE A 114 2.03 -14.19 -3.64
CA ILE A 114 0.76 -14.51 -4.31
C ILE A 114 -0.41 -13.88 -3.53
N TRP A 115 -0.47 -14.06 -2.21
CA TRP A 115 -1.51 -13.46 -1.38
C TRP A 115 -1.46 -11.93 -1.40
N GLY A 116 -0.26 -11.34 -1.39
CA GLY A 116 -0.05 -9.90 -1.55
C GLY A 116 -0.58 -9.40 -2.90
N ALA A 117 -0.31 -10.13 -3.98
CA ALA A 117 -0.82 -9.81 -5.31
C ALA A 117 -2.35 -9.93 -5.40
N VAL A 118 -2.94 -10.95 -4.78
CA VAL A 118 -4.40 -11.12 -4.68
C VAL A 118 -5.04 -9.99 -3.88
N LEU A 119 -4.43 -9.60 -2.76
CA LEU A 119 -4.93 -8.48 -1.96
C LEU A 119 -4.80 -7.14 -2.70
N LEU A 120 -3.72 -6.96 -3.47
CA LEU A 120 -3.55 -5.78 -4.29
C LEU A 120 -4.55 -5.74 -5.46
N SER A 121 -4.79 -6.88 -6.10
CA SER A 121 -5.78 -6.98 -7.17
C SER A 121 -7.20 -6.79 -6.64
N ALA A 122 -7.50 -7.20 -5.40
CA ALA A 122 -8.76 -6.88 -4.72
C ALA A 122 -8.97 -5.37 -4.51
N GLY A 123 -7.91 -4.56 -4.56
CA GLY A 123 -8.01 -3.10 -4.61
C GLY A 123 -8.48 -2.55 -5.96
N ILE A 124 -8.33 -3.29 -7.06
CA ILE A 124 -8.73 -2.86 -8.42
C ILE A 124 -10.26 -2.73 -8.55
N PRO A 125 -11.09 -3.71 -8.12
CA PRO A 125 -12.54 -3.54 -8.08
C PRO A 125 -12.98 -2.29 -7.30
N VAL A 126 -12.32 -1.99 -6.18
CA VAL A 126 -12.60 -0.80 -5.37
C VAL A 126 -12.29 0.48 -6.16
N TYR A 127 -11.17 0.51 -6.88
CA TYR A 127 -10.80 1.61 -7.76
C TYR A 127 -11.76 1.76 -8.95
N LEU A 128 -12.19 0.66 -9.57
CA LEU A 128 -13.15 0.68 -10.66
C LEU A 128 -14.51 1.20 -10.19
N TYR A 129 -15.02 0.70 -9.06
CA TYR A 129 -16.26 1.18 -8.45
C TYR A 129 -16.21 2.70 -8.18
N LEU A 130 -15.07 3.20 -7.71
CA LEU A 130 -14.82 4.62 -7.56
C LEU A 130 -14.84 5.39 -8.88
N LYS A 131 -14.22 4.84 -9.93
CA LYS A 131 -14.20 5.47 -11.26
C LYS A 131 -15.59 5.54 -11.87
N PHE A 132 -16.40 4.49 -11.73
CA PHE A 132 -17.80 4.47 -12.19
C PHE A 132 -18.66 5.49 -11.41
N TYR A 133 -18.51 5.55 -10.08
CA TYR A 133 -19.22 6.54 -9.27
C TYR A 133 -18.80 8.00 -9.58
N LYS A 134 -17.58 8.21 -10.07
CA LYS A 134 -17.06 9.53 -10.48
C LYS A 134 -17.47 9.90 -11.92
N GLY A 135 -17.92 8.94 -12.73
CA GLY A 135 -18.37 9.14 -14.11
C GLY A 135 -19.84 9.53 -14.28
N ASP A 136 -20.60 9.60 -13.18
CA ASP A 136 -22.04 9.91 -13.17
C ASP A 136 -22.34 11.34 -12.67
N LYS A 137 -21.37 12.26 -12.79
CA LYS A 137 -21.54 13.71 -12.54
C LYS A 137 -20.69 14.56 -13.48
#